data_AF-A0A914PDD6-F1
#
_entry.id   AF-A0A914PDD6-F1
#
_cell.length_a   1.000
_cell.length_b   1.000
_cell.length_c   1.000
_cell.angle_alpha   90.00
_cell.angle_beta   90.00
_cell.angle_gamma   90.00
#
_symmetry.space_group_name_H-M   'P 1'
#
loop_
_entity.id
_entity.type
_entity.pdbx_description
1 polymer ?
#
loop_
_entity_poly.entity_id
_entity_poly.type
_entity_poly.pdbx_seq_one_letter_code
_entity_poly.pdbx_strand_id
1 'polypeptide(L)'
;MDFMLTDFTEESQAPIFSSSFSKDTATLLSRKTIKGDESLPPENDNGNIEYKAKLCSLSKERIHHLTTQMKWRLREGQGECVYEIGVSDNGHLSGIIQTEMDESLKCLHQIAESINASFSVLSEREIIGECEDEKRFVTEVLIRKVPDNLAFIQIRLAVLGSAEAGKSTLCGVLSRGQLDNGHGSARLNLFRYLHEFQTGKTSSVCLGVIGFNSDGELLNCHKNSLDETENIFVKLPMAFAVITHITHY
;
A
#
# COMPACT_ATOMS: atom_id res chain seq x y z
N MET A 1 -5.23 -9.43 42.73
CA MET A 1 -6.53 -10.06 42.43
C MET A 1 -7.50 -8.89 42.38
N ASP A 2 -7.89 -8.35 41.23
CA ASP A 2 -8.10 -8.99 39.94
C ASP A 2 -7.78 -8.10 38.74
N PHE A 3 -7.28 -8.77 37.71
CA PHE A 3 -6.98 -8.29 36.38
C PHE A 3 -8.28 -8.38 35.58
N MET A 4 -8.96 -7.26 35.35
CA MET A 4 -10.13 -7.22 34.47
C MET A 4 -9.65 -7.24 33.02
N LEU A 5 -9.56 -8.46 32.47
CA LEU A 5 -9.76 -8.72 31.06
C LEU A 5 -11.20 -8.29 30.72
N THR A 6 -11.35 -7.23 29.94
CA THR A 6 -12.60 -6.96 29.24
C THR A 6 -12.40 -7.27 27.76
N ASP A 7 -13.09 -8.32 27.34
CA ASP A 7 -13.35 -8.80 25.98
C ASP A 7 -13.62 -7.60 25.03
N PHE A 8 -13.00 -7.47 23.85
CA PHE A 8 -13.15 -8.29 22.65
C PHE A 8 -14.61 -8.62 22.29
N THR A 9 -15.41 -7.61 21.95
CA THR A 9 -16.40 -7.71 20.85
C THR A 9 -16.87 -6.33 20.39
N GLU A 10 -16.85 -6.17 19.06
CA GLU A 10 -17.77 -5.37 18.24
C GLU A 10 -17.87 -3.86 18.51
N GLU A 11 -17.17 -3.05 17.72
CA GLU A 11 -17.67 -1.73 17.38
C GLU A 11 -17.25 -1.28 15.96
N SER A 12 -18.29 -1.11 15.13
CA SER A 12 -18.45 -0.39 13.86
C SER A 12 -17.34 -0.46 12.79
N GLN A 13 -17.63 -1.23 11.73
CA GLN A 13 -16.92 -1.18 10.46
C GLN A 13 -17.19 0.15 9.73
N ALA A 14 -16.28 1.10 9.89
CA ALA A 14 -16.09 2.18 8.93
C ALA A 14 -15.21 1.67 7.77
N PRO A 15 -15.43 2.11 6.52
CA PRO A 15 -14.63 1.67 5.38
C PRO A 15 -13.14 1.99 5.61
N ILE A 16 -12.31 0.96 5.48
CA ILE A 16 -10.86 0.88 5.77
C ILE A 16 -10.05 1.63 4.68
N PHE A 17 -10.62 2.65 4.03
CA PHE A 17 -9.87 3.40 3.03
C PHE A 17 -10.35 4.85 2.91
N SER A 18 -9.63 5.77 3.56
CA SER A 18 -9.58 7.16 3.09
C SER A 18 -8.56 7.24 1.96
N SER A 19 -9.01 7.70 0.79
CA SER A 19 -8.16 7.90 -0.37
C SER A 19 -7.23 9.09 -0.17
N SER A 20 -6.18 8.93 0.63
CA SER A 20 -4.97 9.74 0.52
C SER A 20 -3.87 8.89 -0.13
N PHE A 21 -4.18 8.40 -1.34
CA PHE A 21 -3.16 7.92 -2.28
C PHE A 21 -2.33 9.14 -2.73
N SER A 22 -1.22 9.42 -2.06
CA SER A 22 -0.12 10.15 -2.68
C SER A 22 0.43 9.31 -3.83
N LYS A 23 0.59 9.94 -5.00
CA LYS A 23 0.70 9.32 -6.33
C LYS A 23 2.00 8.56 -6.63
N ASP A 24 2.82 8.23 -5.65
CA ASP A 24 4.25 8.00 -5.91
C ASP A 24 4.77 6.59 -5.55
N THR A 25 3.90 5.59 -5.36
CA THR A 25 4.34 4.21 -5.04
C THR A 25 4.56 3.33 -6.27
N ALA A 26 5.36 3.83 -7.20
CA ALA A 26 6.12 2.99 -8.11
C ALA A 26 7.58 3.10 -7.70
N THR A 27 8.20 1.95 -7.42
CA THR A 27 9.61 1.74 -7.08
C THR A 27 10.53 2.79 -7.71
N LEU A 28 10.76 3.85 -6.97
CA LEU A 28 11.79 4.82 -7.19
C LEU A 28 12.47 4.92 -5.84
N LEU A 29 13.57 4.19 -5.69
CA LEU A 29 14.71 4.70 -4.90
C LEU A 29 15.15 6.01 -5.58
N SER A 30 14.29 7.03 -5.56
CA SER A 30 14.65 8.36 -5.99
C SER A 30 15.48 8.89 -4.84
N ARG A 31 16.80 8.73 -4.99
CA ARG A 31 17.75 9.53 -4.25
C ARG A 31 17.49 10.97 -4.66
N LYS A 32 16.62 11.62 -3.90
CA LYS A 32 16.34 13.04 -4.06
C LYS A 32 17.23 13.78 -3.08
N THR A 33 18.13 14.58 -3.62
CA THR A 33 18.99 15.45 -2.81
C THR A 33 18.17 16.65 -2.36
N ILE A 34 18.11 16.89 -1.06
CA ILE A 34 17.34 17.97 -0.46
C ILE A 34 18.31 19.00 0.11
N LYS A 35 18.04 20.29 -0.15
CA LYS A 35 18.75 21.39 0.52
C LYS A 35 18.30 21.44 1.97
N GLY A 36 19.23 21.58 2.92
CA GLY A 36 18.98 21.50 4.37
C GLY A 36 17.99 22.50 5.00
N ASP A 37 17.28 23.28 4.20
CA ASP A 37 16.29 24.28 4.63
C ASP A 37 14.83 23.83 4.38
N GLU A 38 14.62 22.62 3.84
CA GLU A 38 13.29 22.00 3.79
C GLU A 38 12.92 21.44 5.17
N SER A 39 11.89 22.01 5.79
CA SER A 39 11.26 21.48 7.00
C SER A 39 9.95 20.79 6.65
N LEU A 40 9.70 19.64 7.25
CA LEU A 40 8.39 19.01 7.26
C LEU A 40 7.48 19.72 8.28
N PRO A 41 6.15 19.61 8.15
CA PRO A 41 5.26 20.06 9.22
C PRO A 41 5.63 19.33 10.52
N PRO A 42 5.41 19.97 11.69
CA PRO A 42 5.65 19.33 12.98
C PRO A 42 4.84 18.04 13.08
N GLU A 43 5.39 17.08 13.80
CA GLU A 43 4.74 15.79 14.01
C GLU A 43 3.34 16.00 14.60
N ASN A 44 2.36 15.32 14.03
CA ASN A 44 1.05 15.25 14.63
C ASN A 44 1.01 14.06 15.57
N ASP A 45 0.67 14.31 16.83
CA ASP A 45 0.42 13.28 17.83
C ASP A 45 -0.67 12.32 17.34
N ASN A 46 -1.58 12.79 16.47
CA ASN A 46 -2.63 12.02 15.82
C ASN A 46 -2.29 11.69 14.36
N GLY A 47 -2.44 10.41 13.98
CA GLY A 47 -2.27 9.94 12.61
C GLY A 47 -1.25 8.81 12.48
N ASN A 48 -0.90 8.48 11.24
CA ASN A 48 -0.12 7.29 10.90
C ASN A 48 1.34 7.58 10.52
N ILE A 49 1.82 8.80 10.74
CA ILE A 49 3.19 9.24 10.47
C ILE A 49 3.92 9.44 11.80
N GLU A 50 5.09 8.85 11.95
CA GLU A 50 5.92 8.97 13.15
C GLU A 50 7.33 9.47 12.79
N TYR A 51 7.81 10.50 13.50
CA TYR A 51 9.15 11.02 13.29
C TYR A 51 10.11 10.48 14.35
N LYS A 52 11.32 10.08 13.93
CA LYS A 52 12.37 9.64 14.85
C LYS A 52 13.71 10.18 14.39
N ALA A 53 14.35 10.98 15.25
CA ALA A 53 15.70 11.47 14.98
C ALA A 53 16.70 10.30 14.83
N LYS A 54 16.67 9.33 15.75
CA LYS A 54 17.59 8.18 15.76
C LYS A 54 17.03 7.01 16.58
N LEU A 55 17.32 5.79 16.16
CA LEU A 55 16.92 4.55 16.85
C LEU A 55 18.12 3.61 17.07
N CYS A 56 19.16 4.07 17.79
CA CYS A 56 20.30 3.22 18.15
C CYS A 56 20.20 2.72 19.60
N SER A 57 20.70 1.50 19.85
CA SER A 57 20.91 0.94 21.19
C SER A 57 19.68 0.95 22.11
N LEU A 58 18.59 0.33 21.67
CA LEU A 58 17.32 0.33 22.40
C LEU A 58 17.30 -0.69 23.55
N SER A 59 16.87 -0.27 24.74
CA SER A 59 16.57 -1.17 25.86
C SER A 59 15.32 -2.01 25.57
N LYS A 60 15.14 -3.14 26.28
CA LYS A 60 13.93 -3.98 26.14
C LYS A 60 12.64 -3.20 26.42
N GLU A 61 12.67 -2.30 27.38
CA GLU A 61 11.54 -1.42 27.71
C GLU A 61 11.24 -0.44 26.58
N ARG A 62 12.29 0.14 25.96
CA ARG A 62 12.12 1.06 24.84
C ARG A 62 11.56 0.35 23.61
N ILE A 63 12.02 -0.86 23.33
CA ILE A 63 11.46 -1.72 22.26
C ILE A 63 9.98 -1.96 22.49
N HIS A 64 9.57 -2.30 23.72
CA HIS A 64 8.16 -2.53 24.05
C HIS A 64 7.30 -1.27 23.86
N HIS A 65 7.83 -0.11 24.25
CA HIS A 65 7.16 1.17 24.04
C HIS A 65 6.98 1.48 22.54
N LEU A 66 8.04 1.35 21.75
CA LEU A 66 7.98 1.53 20.29
C LEU A 66 7.03 0.54 19.62
N THR A 67 6.97 -0.70 20.11
CA THR A 67 6.01 -1.72 19.63
C THR A 67 4.56 -1.26 19.85
N THR A 68 4.27 -0.72 21.04
CA THR A 68 2.93 -0.25 21.39
C THR A 68 2.53 0.96 20.57
N GLN A 69 3.48 1.89 20.38
CA GLN A 69 3.33 3.05 19.51
C GLN A 69 3.07 2.65 18.06
N MET A 70 3.87 1.73 17.50
CA MET A 70 3.70 1.22 16.14
C MET A 70 2.31 0.59 15.93
N LYS A 71 1.85 -0.22 16.90
CA LYS A 71 0.49 -0.79 16.88
C LYS A 71 -0.60 0.28 16.91
N TRP A 72 -0.34 1.42 17.53
CA TRP A 72 -1.28 2.53 17.55
C TRP A 72 -1.29 3.27 16.21
N ARG A 73 -0.12 3.64 15.68
CA ARG A 73 0.02 4.27 14.34
C ARG A 73 -0.58 3.42 13.22
N LEU A 74 -0.37 2.10 13.26
CA LEU A 74 -0.99 1.17 12.31
C LEU A 74 -2.52 1.16 12.40
N ARG A 75 -3.10 1.35 13.60
CA ARG A 75 -4.56 1.40 13.75
C ARG A 75 -5.13 2.72 13.22
N GLU A 76 -4.49 3.83 13.54
CA GLU A 76 -4.87 5.15 13.01
C GLU A 76 -4.79 5.20 11.49
N GLY A 77 -3.75 4.57 10.91
CA GLY A 77 -3.56 4.47 9.47
C GLY A 77 -4.17 3.23 8.81
N GLN A 78 -5.17 2.60 9.43
CA GLN A 78 -5.96 1.52 8.82
C GLN A 78 -5.13 0.31 8.31
N GLY A 79 -4.03 0.00 8.99
CA GLY A 79 -3.10 -1.08 8.65
C GLY A 79 -1.78 -0.60 8.04
N GLU A 80 -1.60 0.70 7.85
CA GLU A 80 -0.37 1.30 7.30
C GLU A 80 0.15 2.41 8.19
N CYS A 81 1.46 2.49 8.36
CA CYS A 81 2.11 3.65 8.97
C CYS A 81 3.46 3.95 8.32
N VAL A 82 3.85 5.22 8.39
CA VAL A 82 5.09 5.72 7.81
C VAL A 82 5.99 6.20 8.94
N TYR A 83 7.22 5.73 8.95
CA TYR A 83 8.27 6.18 9.84
C TYR A 83 9.28 7.01 9.06
N GLU A 84 9.54 8.21 9.54
CA GLU A 84 10.59 9.05 8.99
C GLU A 84 11.77 9.10 9.97
N ILE A 85 12.89 8.51 9.54
CA ILE A 85 14.11 8.40 10.34
C ILE A 85 15.07 9.52 9.94
N GLY A 86 15.64 10.21 10.92
CA GLY A 86 16.49 11.39 10.71
C GLY A 86 15.71 12.71 10.73
N VAL A 87 14.46 12.67 11.19
CA VAL A 87 13.59 13.84 11.35
C VAL A 87 13.30 14.05 12.82
N SER A 88 13.43 15.29 13.29
CA SER A 88 13.08 15.69 14.65
C SER A 88 11.58 15.97 14.74
N ASP A 89 11.00 15.86 15.94
CA ASP A 89 9.56 16.04 16.20
C ASP A 89 9.01 17.39 15.69
N ASN A 90 9.86 18.43 15.61
CA ASN A 90 9.51 19.74 15.06
C ASN A 90 9.46 19.77 13.51
N GLY A 91 9.67 18.64 12.83
CA GLY A 91 9.76 18.52 11.37
C GLY A 91 11.11 18.94 10.78
N HIS A 92 12.11 19.22 11.63
CA HIS A 92 13.46 19.54 11.16
C HIS A 92 14.18 18.28 10.70
N LEU A 93 14.66 18.29 9.45
CA LEU A 93 15.48 17.24 8.86
C LEU A 93 16.92 17.33 9.40
N SER A 94 17.23 16.62 10.48
CA SER A 94 18.58 16.62 11.07
C SER A 94 19.53 15.66 10.34
N GLY A 95 18.97 14.58 9.81
CA GLY A 95 19.67 13.49 9.14
C GLY A 95 20.60 12.72 10.07
N ILE A 96 20.82 11.45 9.74
CA ILE A 96 21.79 10.60 10.43
C ILE A 96 22.78 9.98 9.45
N ILE A 97 23.95 9.62 9.94
CA ILE A 97 24.98 8.96 9.13
C ILE A 97 24.55 7.55 8.75
N GLN A 98 25.12 7.01 7.65
CA GLN A 98 24.72 5.71 7.11
C GLN A 98 24.81 4.58 8.13
N THR A 99 25.87 4.55 8.96
CA THR A 99 26.07 3.49 9.96
C THR A 99 24.95 3.47 11.00
N GLU A 100 24.50 4.65 11.44
CA GLU A 100 23.40 4.81 12.39
C GLU A 100 22.04 4.55 11.76
N MET A 101 21.90 4.86 10.47
CA MET A 101 20.71 4.54 9.69
C MET A 101 20.51 3.03 9.59
N ASP A 102 21.57 2.28 9.24
CA ASP A 102 21.50 0.83 9.12
C ASP A 102 21.14 0.15 10.45
N GLU A 103 21.64 0.66 11.58
CA GLU A 103 21.25 0.20 12.92
C GLU A 103 19.79 0.52 13.23
N SER A 104 19.34 1.73 12.93
CA SER A 104 17.97 2.19 13.15
C SER A 104 16.96 1.36 12.35
N LEU A 105 17.27 1.08 11.08
CA LEU A 105 16.43 0.25 10.20
C LEU A 105 16.37 -1.20 10.69
N LYS A 106 17.48 -1.78 11.15
CA LYS A 106 17.49 -3.13 11.76
C LYS A 106 16.62 -3.20 13.00
N CYS A 107 16.70 -2.20 13.87
CA CYS A 107 15.85 -2.13 15.06
C CYS A 107 14.37 -2.01 14.69
N LEU A 108 14.03 -1.16 13.72
CA LEU A 108 12.65 -0.98 13.27
C LEU A 108 12.11 -2.26 12.61
N HIS A 109 12.93 -2.96 11.83
CA HIS A 109 12.60 -4.25 11.25
C HIS A 109 12.29 -5.31 12.32
N GLN A 110 13.13 -5.41 13.37
CA GLN A 110 12.87 -6.34 14.48
C GLN A 110 11.54 -6.05 15.20
N ILE A 111 11.20 -4.78 15.36
CA ILE A 111 9.92 -4.38 15.96
C ILE A 111 8.76 -4.76 15.03
N ALA A 112 8.87 -4.50 13.73
CA ALA A 112 7.87 -4.87 12.73
C ALA A 112 7.64 -6.39 12.67
N GLU A 113 8.72 -7.18 12.69
CA GLU A 113 8.66 -8.64 12.75
C GLU A 113 7.93 -9.13 14.01
N SER A 114 8.18 -8.49 15.17
CA SER A 114 7.53 -8.86 16.43
C SER A 114 6.01 -8.70 16.44
N ILE A 115 5.47 -7.91 15.50
CA ILE A 115 4.03 -7.68 15.34
C ILE A 115 3.47 -8.29 14.04
N ASN A 116 4.27 -9.09 13.31
CA ASN A 116 3.94 -9.66 12.01
C ASN A 116 3.55 -8.59 10.97
N ALA A 117 4.25 -7.46 10.96
CA ALA A 117 4.09 -6.43 9.95
C ALA A 117 5.16 -6.56 8.86
N SER A 118 4.80 -6.19 7.64
CA SER A 118 5.73 -6.01 6.52
C SER A 118 6.47 -4.68 6.65
N PHE A 119 7.73 -4.67 6.22
CA PHE A 119 8.64 -3.53 6.27
C PHE A 119 9.14 -3.22 4.86
N SER A 120 9.06 -1.96 4.44
CA SER A 120 9.54 -1.53 3.13
C SER A 120 10.14 -0.13 3.22
N VAL A 121 11.30 0.08 2.61
CA VAL A 121 11.92 1.40 2.51
C VAL A 121 11.36 2.09 1.26
N LEU A 122 10.70 3.24 1.44
CA LEU A 122 10.10 4.00 0.35
C LEU A 122 11.09 4.94 -0.31
N SER A 123 11.86 5.67 0.50
CA SER A 123 12.75 6.72 0.01
C SER A 123 13.95 6.92 0.94
N GLU A 124 15.09 7.28 0.36
CA GLU A 124 16.29 7.69 1.07
C GLU A 124 16.76 9.03 0.47
N ARG A 125 16.85 10.05 1.32
CA ARG A 125 17.14 11.43 0.96
C ARG A 125 18.46 11.85 1.60
N GLU A 126 19.40 12.33 0.78
CA GLU A 126 20.65 12.88 1.28
C GLU A 126 20.45 14.38 1.58
N ILE A 127 20.79 14.78 2.81
CA ILE A 127 20.77 16.18 3.24
C ILE A 127 22.16 16.77 3.02
N ILE A 128 22.22 17.85 2.24
CA ILE A 128 23.41 18.70 2.16
C ILE A 128 23.34 19.67 3.35
N GLY A 129 24.05 19.34 4.42
CA GLY A 129 24.21 20.22 5.58
C GLY A 129 25.28 21.30 5.34
N GLU A 130 25.32 22.29 6.24
CA GLU A 130 26.35 23.35 6.23
C GLU A 130 27.76 22.82 6.56
N CYS A 131 27.85 21.64 7.18
CA CYS A 131 29.11 20.95 7.42
C CYS A 131 29.40 19.94 6.28
N GLU A 132 30.38 20.26 5.43
CA GLU A 132 30.72 19.49 4.22
C GLU A 132 31.32 18.10 4.50
N ASP A 133 31.69 17.80 5.74
CA ASP A 133 32.54 16.65 6.06
C ASP A 133 31.79 15.31 6.24
N GLU A 134 30.47 15.30 6.45
CA GLU A 134 29.72 14.04 6.62
C GLU A 134 28.35 14.06 5.94
N LYS A 135 28.13 13.07 5.07
CA LYS A 135 26.84 12.83 4.39
C LYS A 135 25.80 12.33 5.39
N ARG A 136 24.65 12.99 5.44
CA ARG A 136 23.53 12.61 6.30
C ARG A 136 22.32 12.22 5.47
N PHE A 137 21.59 11.22 5.96
CA PHE A 137 20.44 10.65 5.26
C PHE A 137 19.18 10.74 6.12
N VAL A 138 18.06 10.90 5.44
CA VAL A 138 16.71 10.73 5.97
C VAL A 138 16.04 9.63 5.19
N THR A 139 15.43 8.68 5.91
CA THR A 139 14.80 7.52 5.29
C THR A 139 13.34 7.46 5.66
N GLU A 140 12.51 7.29 4.65
CA GLU A 140 11.08 7.07 4.77
C GLU A 140 10.81 5.57 4.67
N VAL A 141 10.18 5.02 5.71
CA VAL A 141 9.91 3.60 5.85
C VAL A 141 8.40 3.40 5.98
N LEU A 142 7.85 2.55 5.12
CA LEU A 142 6.47 2.10 5.20
C LEU A 142 6.41 0.76 5.95
N ILE A 143 5.58 0.74 6.99
CA ILE A 143 5.23 -0.47 7.73
C ILE A 143 3.76 -0.76 7.44
N ARG A 144 3.47 -1.98 6.99
CA ARG A 144 2.11 -2.40 6.68
C ARG A 144 1.81 -3.70 7.43
N LYS A 145 0.72 -3.71 8.19
CA LYS A 145 0.16 -4.91 8.81
C LYS A 145 -1.19 -5.22 8.16
N VAL A 146 -1.24 -6.32 7.43
CA VAL A 146 -2.52 -6.89 6.98
C VAL A 146 -3.22 -7.44 8.22
N PRO A 147 -4.50 -7.10 8.47
CA PRO A 147 -5.23 -7.61 9.63
C PRO A 147 -5.30 -9.14 9.58
N ASP A 148 -5.05 -9.81 10.70
CA ASP A 148 -5.08 -11.28 10.79
C ASP A 148 -6.48 -11.87 10.43
N ASN A 149 -7.54 -11.05 10.52
CA ASN A 149 -8.92 -11.40 10.14
C ASN A 149 -9.27 -11.14 8.66
N LEU A 150 -8.43 -10.44 7.91
CA LEU A 150 -8.61 -10.18 6.47
C LEU A 150 -7.51 -10.92 5.72
N ALA A 151 -7.81 -12.16 5.33
CA ALA A 151 -6.93 -12.95 4.47
C ALA A 151 -6.66 -12.29 3.10
N PHE A 152 -7.41 -11.24 2.74
CA PHE A 152 -7.21 -10.45 1.53
C PHE A 152 -7.90 -9.07 1.66
N ILE A 153 -7.32 -8.05 1.03
CA ILE A 153 -7.91 -6.72 0.86
C ILE A 153 -8.77 -6.76 -0.41
N GLN A 154 -10.07 -6.49 -0.33
CA GLN A 154 -10.93 -6.44 -1.52
C GLN A 154 -11.35 -5.00 -1.85
N ILE A 155 -10.95 -4.55 -3.04
CA ILE A 155 -11.39 -3.29 -3.65
C ILE A 155 -12.44 -3.63 -4.73
N ARG A 156 -13.56 -2.92 -4.73
CA ARG A 156 -14.60 -3.04 -5.77
C ARG A 156 -14.64 -1.76 -6.57
N LEU A 157 -14.29 -1.86 -7.86
CA LEU A 157 -14.26 -0.75 -8.81
C LEU A 157 -15.43 -0.88 -9.77
N ALA A 158 -16.32 0.12 -9.77
CA ALA A 158 -17.36 0.24 -10.78
C ALA A 158 -16.92 1.25 -11.85
N VAL A 159 -16.83 0.81 -13.10
CA VAL A 159 -16.62 1.68 -14.25
C VAL A 159 -18.00 2.05 -14.80
N LEU A 160 -18.24 3.33 -15.01
CA LEU A 160 -19.52 3.87 -15.50
C LEU A 160 -19.24 4.88 -16.63
N GLY A 161 -20.16 4.98 -17.59
CA GLY A 161 -20.07 5.96 -18.67
C GLY A 161 -20.93 5.61 -19.88
N SER A 162 -21.03 6.55 -20.82
CA SER A 162 -21.84 6.46 -22.05
C SER A 162 -21.45 5.28 -22.93
N ALA A 163 -22.35 4.82 -23.80
CA ALA A 163 -22.05 3.81 -24.81
C ALA A 163 -20.75 4.15 -25.58
N GLU A 164 -19.96 3.13 -25.92
CA GLU A 164 -18.73 3.27 -26.74
C GLU A 164 -17.55 4.02 -26.09
N ALA A 165 -17.67 4.50 -24.85
CA ALA A 165 -16.58 5.13 -24.10
C ALA A 165 -15.38 4.22 -23.74
N GLY A 166 -15.28 3.01 -24.33
CA GLY A 166 -14.12 2.12 -24.12
C GLY A 166 -14.08 1.41 -22.76
N LYS A 167 -15.16 1.44 -21.97
CA LYS A 167 -15.22 0.85 -20.62
C LYS A 167 -14.92 -0.65 -20.61
N SER A 168 -15.53 -1.38 -21.55
CA SER A 168 -15.31 -2.81 -21.75
C SER A 168 -13.88 -3.09 -22.25
N THR A 169 -13.34 -2.19 -23.08
CA THR A 169 -11.95 -2.27 -23.52
C THR A 169 -10.98 -2.11 -22.34
N LEU A 170 -11.17 -1.08 -21.50
CA LEU A 170 -10.36 -0.84 -20.31
C LEU A 170 -10.41 -2.02 -19.33
N CYS A 171 -11.61 -2.55 -19.07
CA CYS A 171 -11.78 -3.72 -18.20
C CYS A 171 -11.05 -4.95 -18.77
N GLY A 172 -11.10 -5.16 -20.08
CA GLY A 172 -10.39 -6.25 -20.75
C GLY A 172 -8.87 -6.12 -20.67
N VAL A 173 -8.34 -4.92 -20.89
CA VAL A 173 -6.91 -4.60 -20.78
C VAL A 173 -6.42 -4.81 -19.35
N LEU A 174 -7.12 -4.26 -18.35
CA LEU A 174 -6.71 -4.36 -16.96
C LEU A 174 -6.79 -5.79 -16.43
N SER A 175 -7.82 -6.54 -16.82
CA SER A 175 -7.97 -7.92 -16.35
C SER A 175 -6.94 -8.85 -16.97
N ARG A 176 -6.62 -8.74 -18.27
CA ARG A 176 -5.74 -9.70 -18.97
C ARG A 176 -4.33 -9.21 -19.27
N GLY A 177 -4.02 -7.95 -19.01
CA GLY A 177 -2.74 -7.33 -19.35
C GLY A 177 -2.45 -7.24 -20.85
N GLN A 178 -3.44 -7.48 -21.71
CA GLN A 178 -3.30 -7.41 -23.16
C GLN A 178 -3.81 -6.07 -23.68
N LEU A 179 -2.97 -5.35 -24.42
CA LEU A 179 -3.35 -4.08 -25.05
C LEU A 179 -4.37 -4.31 -26.17
N ASP A 180 -5.29 -3.37 -26.31
CA ASP A 180 -6.29 -3.40 -27.37
C ASP A 180 -5.69 -2.99 -28.71
N ASN A 181 -6.06 -3.67 -29.79
CA ASN A 181 -5.59 -3.36 -31.15
C ASN A 181 -6.40 -2.24 -31.84
N GLY A 182 -7.16 -1.45 -31.09
CA GLY A 182 -8.06 -0.40 -31.58
C GLY A 182 -9.36 -0.91 -32.21
N HIS A 183 -9.54 -2.23 -32.33
CA HIS A 183 -10.75 -2.85 -32.87
C HIS A 183 -11.56 -3.57 -31.78
N GLY A 184 -11.21 -3.39 -30.51
CA GLY A 184 -11.89 -4.02 -29.39
C GLY A 184 -11.53 -5.48 -29.19
N SER A 185 -10.32 -5.92 -29.59
CA SER A 185 -9.80 -7.26 -29.27
C SER A 185 -9.83 -7.55 -27.77
N ALA A 186 -9.53 -6.56 -26.93
CA ALA A 186 -9.52 -6.71 -25.48
C ALA A 186 -10.91 -6.97 -24.89
N ARG A 187 -11.97 -6.36 -25.46
CA ARG A 187 -13.36 -6.53 -24.98
C ARG A 187 -14.01 -7.83 -25.45
N LEU A 188 -13.52 -8.47 -26.52
CA LEU A 188 -14.04 -9.77 -26.98
C LEU A 188 -13.93 -10.83 -25.89
N ASN A 189 -12.86 -10.76 -25.08
CA ASN A 189 -12.64 -11.65 -23.95
C ASN A 189 -13.66 -11.50 -22.81
N LEU A 190 -14.49 -10.44 -22.85
CA LEU A 190 -15.53 -10.17 -21.88
C LEU A 190 -16.92 -10.58 -22.39
N PHE A 191 -17.10 -10.81 -23.69
CA PHE A 191 -18.42 -11.16 -24.22
C PHE A 191 -18.85 -12.54 -23.75
N ARG A 192 -20.07 -12.62 -23.21
CA ARG A 192 -20.66 -13.86 -22.69
C ARG A 192 -21.76 -14.41 -23.58
N TYR A 193 -22.40 -13.54 -24.36
CA TYR A 193 -23.56 -13.90 -25.17
C TYR A 193 -23.31 -13.70 -26.66
N LEU A 194 -23.91 -14.55 -27.48
CA LEU A 194 -23.75 -14.53 -28.94
C LEU A 194 -24.09 -13.16 -29.55
N HIS A 195 -25.14 -12.50 -29.07
CA HIS A 195 -25.54 -11.18 -29.56
C HIS A 195 -24.50 -10.08 -29.25
N GLU A 196 -23.66 -10.25 -28.22
CA GLU A 196 -22.56 -9.31 -27.94
C GLU A 196 -21.45 -9.46 -28.97
N PHE A 197 -21.11 -10.70 -29.36
CA PHE A 197 -20.16 -10.97 -30.44
C PHE A 197 -20.67 -10.45 -31.79
N GLN A 198 -21.96 -10.62 -32.07
CA GLN A 198 -22.56 -10.17 -33.34
C GLN A 198 -22.65 -8.65 -33.44
N THR A 199 -23.00 -7.97 -32.36
CA THR A 199 -23.20 -6.51 -32.35
C THR A 199 -21.94 -5.73 -32.01
N GLY A 200 -20.94 -6.38 -31.42
CA GLY A 200 -19.76 -5.73 -30.85
C GLY A 200 -20.08 -4.86 -29.63
N LYS A 201 -21.26 -5.01 -29.01
CA LYS A 201 -21.72 -4.21 -27.87
C LYS A 201 -21.84 -5.07 -26.62
N THR A 202 -21.39 -4.54 -25.48
CA THR A 202 -21.59 -5.16 -24.16
C THR A 202 -23.00 -4.92 -23.65
N SER A 203 -23.76 -6.00 -23.48
CA SER A 203 -25.12 -5.99 -22.95
C SER A 203 -25.20 -6.47 -21.50
N SER A 204 -24.12 -7.07 -20.99
CA SER A 204 -24.07 -7.74 -19.71
C SER A 204 -23.01 -7.15 -18.79
N VAL A 205 -23.26 -7.29 -17.48
CA VAL A 205 -22.31 -6.88 -16.45
C VAL A 205 -21.16 -7.89 -16.42
N CYS A 206 -19.95 -7.39 -16.73
CA CYS A 206 -18.74 -8.19 -16.64
C CYS A 206 -17.95 -7.90 -15.37
N LEU A 207 -17.39 -8.98 -14.83
CA LEU A 207 -16.53 -8.99 -13.65
C LEU A 207 -15.11 -9.33 -14.09
N GLY A 208 -14.19 -8.40 -13.93
CA GLY A 208 -12.74 -8.65 -13.99
C GLY A 208 -12.17 -8.73 -12.58
N VAL A 209 -11.34 -9.73 -12.31
CA VAL A 209 -10.60 -9.84 -11.04
C VAL A 209 -9.11 -9.65 -11.33
N ILE A 210 -8.47 -8.78 -10.56
CA ILE A 210 -7.03 -8.54 -10.61
C ILE A 210 -6.48 -8.74 -9.20
N GLY A 211 -5.47 -9.61 -9.06
CA GLY A 211 -4.79 -9.87 -7.80
C GLY A 211 -3.41 -9.24 -7.74
N PHE A 212 -3.04 -8.70 -6.58
CA PHE A 212 -1.69 -8.22 -6.28
C PHE A 212 -1.07 -9.00 -5.14
N ASN A 213 0.24 -9.25 -5.21
CA ASN A 213 1.03 -9.80 -4.11
C ASN A 213 1.38 -8.71 -3.07
N SER A 214 1.92 -9.10 -1.92
CA SER A 214 2.37 -8.17 -0.88
C SER A 214 3.44 -7.18 -1.37
N ASP A 215 4.24 -7.58 -2.37
CA ASP A 215 5.27 -6.76 -3.02
C ASP A 215 4.71 -5.82 -4.12
N GLY A 216 3.40 -5.83 -4.37
CA GLY A 216 2.75 -5.02 -5.40
C GLY A 216 2.78 -5.60 -6.82
N GLU A 217 3.28 -6.82 -6.98
CA GLU A 217 3.31 -7.51 -8.28
C GLU A 217 1.94 -8.07 -8.69
N LEU A 218 1.61 -8.00 -9.99
CA LEU A 218 0.36 -8.51 -10.55
C LEU A 218 0.38 -10.05 -10.65
N LEU A 219 -0.59 -10.71 -10.02
CA LEU A 219 -0.74 -12.16 -10.02
C LEU A 219 -1.49 -12.71 -11.26
N ASN A 220 -2.26 -11.86 -11.95
CA ASN A 220 -3.20 -12.29 -12.99
C ASN A 220 -2.57 -12.57 -14.37
N CYS A 221 -1.27 -12.29 -14.52
CA CYS A 221 -0.61 -12.27 -15.84
C CYS A 221 -0.26 -13.67 -16.39
N HIS A 222 -0.29 -14.73 -15.57
CA HIS A 222 0.38 -15.98 -15.90
C HIS A 222 -0.52 -17.20 -16.19
N LYS A 223 -1.84 -17.17 -15.97
CA LYS A 223 -2.68 -18.36 -16.18
C LYS A 223 -4.06 -18.07 -16.80
N ASN A 224 -4.41 -18.90 -17.79
CA ASN A 224 -5.52 -18.71 -18.72
C ASN A 224 -6.90 -19.24 -18.24
N SER A 225 -7.05 -19.67 -16.98
CA SER A 225 -8.29 -20.29 -16.50
C SER A 225 -8.85 -19.56 -15.28
N LEU A 226 -10.04 -18.98 -15.45
CA LEU A 226 -10.81 -18.31 -14.41
C LEU A 226 -11.04 -19.21 -13.17
N ASP A 227 -11.21 -20.52 -13.37
CA ASP A 227 -11.38 -21.51 -12.28
C ASP A 227 -10.12 -21.70 -11.41
N GLU A 228 -8.93 -21.46 -11.97
CA GLU A 228 -7.68 -21.48 -11.19
C GLU A 228 -7.48 -20.18 -10.44
N THR A 229 -7.97 -19.05 -10.98
CA THR A 229 -7.84 -17.75 -10.31
C THR A 229 -8.63 -17.73 -9.00
N GLU A 230 -9.87 -18.26 -8.97
CA GLU A 230 -10.65 -18.39 -7.73
C GLU A 230 -9.96 -19.23 -6.65
N ASN A 231 -9.25 -20.30 -7.05
CA ASN A 231 -8.49 -21.15 -6.12
C ASN A 231 -7.15 -20.53 -5.68
N ILE A 232 -6.51 -19.73 -6.54
CA ILE A 232 -5.32 -18.95 -6.19
C ILE A 232 -5.72 -17.87 -5.19
N PHE A 233 -6.91 -17.26 -5.34
CA PHE A 233 -7.43 -16.15 -4.54
C PHE A 233 -7.69 -16.48 -3.05
N VAL A 234 -7.69 -17.76 -2.67
CA VAL A 234 -7.96 -18.21 -1.30
C VAL A 234 -6.68 -18.39 -0.44
N LYS A 235 -5.48 -18.38 -1.05
CA LYS A 235 -4.26 -18.88 -0.37
C LYS A 235 -3.19 -17.84 0.02
N LEU A 236 -3.32 -16.58 -0.34
CA LEU A 236 -2.30 -15.55 -0.08
C LEU A 236 -2.93 -14.24 0.44
N PRO A 237 -2.23 -13.45 1.28
CA PRO A 237 -2.65 -12.09 1.61
C PRO A 237 -2.64 -11.24 0.33
N MET A 238 -3.81 -11.09 -0.30
CA MET A 238 -3.94 -10.49 -1.63
C MET A 238 -4.80 -9.24 -1.63
N ALA A 239 -4.47 -8.28 -2.47
CA ALA A 239 -5.41 -7.22 -2.83
C ALA A 239 -6.16 -7.60 -4.11
N PHE A 240 -7.49 -7.51 -4.13
CA PHE A 240 -8.34 -7.80 -5.29
C PHE A 240 -9.10 -6.60 -5.77
N ALA A 241 -8.99 -6.27 -7.06
CA ALA A 241 -9.88 -5.32 -7.71
C ALA A 241 -10.95 -6.06 -8.51
N VAL A 242 -12.22 -5.86 -8.14
CA VAL A 242 -13.40 -6.30 -8.90
C VAL A 242 -13.82 -5.17 -9.82
N ILE A 243 -13.55 -5.27 -11.13
CA ILE A 243 -13.96 -4.27 -12.11
C ILE A 243 -15.33 -4.67 -12.67
N THR A 244 -16.33 -3.84 -12.37
CA THR A 244 -17.70 -4.01 -12.86
C THR A 244 -18.01 -2.90 -13.84
N HIS A 245 -18.37 -3.23 -15.09
CA HIS A 245 -18.92 -2.24 -16.01
C HIS A 245 -20.44 -2.41 -16.14
N ILE A 246 -21.19 -1.33 -15.95
CA ILE A 246 -22.63 -1.27 -16.14
C ILE A 246 -22.91 -0.39 -17.36
N THR A 247 -23.45 -0.99 -18.42
CA THR A 247 -23.94 -0.24 -19.57
C THR A 247 -25.40 0.11 -19.31
N HIS A 248 -25.69 1.37 -18.99
CA HIS A 248 -27.04 1.89 -19.18
C HIS A 248 -27.22 2.22 -20.66
N TYR A 249 -28.21 1.59 -21.28
CA TYR A 249 -28.74 2.01 -22.57
C TYR A 249 -29.72 3.17 -22.37
#